data_AF-A0A3D1AWX1-F1
#
_entry.id   AF-A0A3D1AWX1-F1
#
_cell.length_a   1.000
_cell.length_b   1.000
_cell.length_c   1.000
_cell.angle_alpha   90.00
_cell.angle_beta   90.00
_cell.angle_gamma   90.00
#
_symmetry.space_group_name_H-M   'P 1'
#
loop_
_entity.id
_entity.type
_entity.pdbx_description
1 polymer ?
#
loop_
_entity_poly.entity_id
_entity_poly.type
_entity_poly.pdbx_seq_one_letter_code
_entity_poly.pdbx_strand_id
1 'polypeptide(L)'
;MLLLCGALVYGQSERGSIRGTVLDSSGAVVPGSKVTAVNPANGIEATTRSTGSGNYNIPQLPPGTYRVEVEAAGFKKLVRENVVVEVSGVTPLDLTMEVGQLSEQVTVTAEAPMLKSETSELSVDVNPKAYNDLPLTSAAGFVGGRGPEAFIFLSPGVTPGIHAGGSPTDTFDSHINGSPSLSKEMQVDGMSTQIAEVQGDPRDLTFPPDAVQEMSLMTSSYPAEFGNTGGGIERYVIKSGTNSFHGNLYEFLRNTAFDARGFFNKSVAVHHENEFGGTFGGPV
;
A
#
# COMPACT_ATOMS: atom_id res chain seq x y z
N MET A 1 -13.94 -25.46 -35.05
CA MET A 1 -14.94 -24.97 -34.08
C MET A 1 -14.62 -25.60 -32.74
N LEU A 2 -13.78 -24.94 -31.94
CA LEU A 2 -13.37 -25.39 -30.62
C LEU A 2 -13.96 -24.37 -29.63
N LEU A 3 -14.97 -24.77 -28.86
CA LEU A 3 -15.60 -23.93 -27.84
C LEU A 3 -14.67 -23.85 -26.63
N LEU A 4 -14.17 -22.64 -26.32
CA LEU A 4 -13.52 -22.34 -25.04
C LEU A 4 -14.61 -21.87 -24.07
N CYS A 5 -14.92 -22.68 -23.05
CA CYS A 5 -15.73 -22.25 -21.91
C CYS A 5 -14.90 -21.24 -21.10
N GLY A 6 -15.25 -19.95 -21.18
CA GLY A 6 -14.73 -18.93 -20.28
C GLY A 6 -15.37 -19.09 -18.90
N ALA A 7 -14.62 -19.65 -17.95
CA ALA A 7 -14.93 -19.48 -16.54
C ALA A 7 -14.58 -18.04 -16.17
N LEU A 8 -15.56 -17.29 -15.66
CA LEU A 8 -15.34 -16.00 -15.02
C LEU A 8 -14.52 -16.25 -13.75
N VAL A 9 -13.21 -16.01 -13.81
CA VAL A 9 -12.36 -15.97 -12.62
C VAL A 9 -12.43 -14.55 -12.07
N TYR A 10 -12.91 -14.42 -10.83
CA TYR A 10 -12.93 -13.16 -10.10
C TYR A 10 -11.48 -12.78 -9.73
N GLY A 11 -11.07 -11.55 -10.09
CA GLY A 11 -9.70 -11.05 -9.96
C GLY A 11 -9.20 -10.93 -8.52
N GLN A 12 -7.87 -10.90 -8.38
CA GLN A 12 -7.14 -10.77 -7.12
C GLN A 12 -7.50 -9.45 -6.42
N SER A 13 -7.75 -9.51 -5.11
CA SER A 13 -8.28 -8.39 -4.33
C SER A 13 -7.17 -7.66 -3.56
N GLU A 14 -6.63 -6.61 -4.16
CA GLU A 14 -5.81 -5.60 -3.45
C GLU A 14 -6.60 -4.71 -2.50
N ARG A 15 -7.92 -4.83 -2.60
CA ARG A 15 -8.83 -4.00 -1.84
C ARG A 15 -8.84 -4.46 -0.39
N GLY A 16 -8.68 -3.51 0.52
CA GLY A 16 -8.86 -3.72 1.94
C GLY A 16 -10.32 -3.86 2.32
N SER A 17 -10.57 -4.05 3.61
CA SER A 17 -11.92 -4.12 4.17
C SER A 17 -11.98 -3.46 5.55
N ILE A 18 -13.14 -2.89 5.87
CA ILE A 18 -13.43 -2.41 7.23
C ILE A 18 -14.38 -3.39 7.89
N ARG A 19 -14.03 -3.85 9.09
CA ARG A 19 -14.83 -4.81 9.87
C ARG A 19 -14.93 -4.37 11.31
N GLY A 20 -16.03 -4.73 11.97
CA GLY A 20 -16.18 -4.51 13.40
C GLY A 20 -17.61 -4.70 13.86
N THR A 21 -17.89 -4.22 15.06
CA THR A 21 -19.19 -4.34 15.71
C THR A 21 -19.78 -2.97 15.97
N VAL A 22 -21.09 -2.82 15.70
CA VAL A 22 -21.85 -1.64 16.13
C VAL A 22 -22.43 -1.89 17.51
N LEU A 23 -22.06 -1.04 18.47
CA LEU A 23 -22.45 -1.10 19.88
C LEU A 23 -23.22 0.16 20.29
N ASP A 24 -23.98 0.11 21.38
CA ASP A 24 -24.53 1.28 22.06
C ASP A 24 -23.66 1.72 23.26
N SER A 25 -24.00 2.83 23.89
CA SER A 25 -23.30 3.34 25.08
C SER A 25 -23.35 2.42 26.30
N SER A 26 -24.19 1.38 26.31
CA SER A 26 -24.24 0.34 27.34
C SER A 26 -23.39 -0.89 27.01
N GLY A 27 -22.82 -0.94 25.79
CA GLY A 27 -22.07 -2.08 25.28
C GLY A 27 -22.93 -3.16 24.62
N ALA A 28 -24.23 -2.91 24.41
CA ALA A 28 -25.10 -3.83 23.69
C ALA A 28 -24.95 -3.66 22.18
N VAL A 29 -25.14 -4.74 21.42
CA VAL A 29 -25.05 -4.71 19.95
C VAL A 29 -26.24 -4.00 19.32
N VAL A 30 -26.00 -3.22 18.26
CA VAL A 30 -27.05 -2.53 17.51
C VAL A 30 -27.21 -3.20 16.13
N PRO A 31 -28.22 -4.06 15.94
CA PRO A 31 -28.45 -4.76 14.68
C PRO A 31 -29.13 -3.88 13.63
N GLY A 32 -28.84 -4.15 12.35
CA GLY A 32 -29.48 -3.47 11.22
C GLY A 32 -29.04 -2.03 10.96
N SER A 33 -28.06 -1.52 11.72
CA SER A 33 -27.43 -0.22 11.52
C SER A 33 -26.86 -0.12 10.11
N LYS A 34 -27.16 0.96 9.39
CA LYS A 34 -26.57 1.24 8.08
C LYS A 34 -25.18 1.81 8.32
N VAL A 35 -24.16 1.16 7.77
CA VAL A 35 -22.76 1.60 7.86
C VAL A 35 -22.30 1.96 6.45
N THR A 36 -21.81 3.19 6.28
CA THR A 36 -21.40 3.74 4.99
C THR A 36 -19.96 4.26 5.10
N ALA A 37 -19.04 3.68 4.32
CA ALA A 37 -17.68 4.18 4.18
C ALA A 37 -17.60 5.08 2.93
N VAL A 38 -17.15 6.31 3.11
CA VAL A 38 -16.97 7.31 2.05
C VAL A 38 -15.50 7.69 1.99
N ASN A 39 -14.87 7.55 0.82
CA ASN A 39 -13.55 8.13 0.59
C ASN A 39 -13.74 9.59 0.11
N PRO A 40 -13.38 10.60 0.93
CA PRO A 40 -13.60 12.00 0.57
C PRO A 40 -12.72 12.47 -0.60
N ALA A 41 -11.62 11.77 -0.90
CA ALA A 41 -10.68 12.17 -1.95
C ALA A 41 -11.20 11.84 -3.35
N ASN A 42 -11.89 10.70 -3.53
CA ASN A 42 -12.37 10.23 -4.84
C ASN A 42 -13.89 9.97 -4.89
N GLY A 43 -14.61 10.20 -3.80
CA GLY A 43 -16.07 10.05 -3.74
C GLY A 43 -16.59 8.61 -3.74
N ILE A 44 -15.70 7.61 -3.65
CA ILE A 44 -16.11 6.20 -3.59
C ILE A 44 -16.88 5.96 -2.29
N GLU A 45 -18.10 5.44 -2.43
CA GLU A 45 -18.98 5.08 -1.32
C GLU A 45 -19.27 3.58 -1.35
N ALA A 46 -19.15 2.94 -0.18
CA ALA A 46 -19.58 1.56 0.03
C ALA A 46 -20.45 1.48 1.28
N THR A 47 -21.62 0.85 1.16
CA THR A 47 -22.59 0.73 2.24
C THR A 47 -22.86 -0.74 2.57
N THR A 48 -22.95 -1.05 3.86
CA THR A 48 -23.37 -2.35 4.40
C THR A 48 -24.37 -2.16 5.54
N ARG A 49 -24.87 -3.26 6.09
CA ARG A 49 -25.70 -3.26 7.31
C ARG A 49 -25.09 -4.16 8.36
N SER A 50 -25.19 -3.78 9.63
CA SER A 50 -24.85 -4.67 10.73
C SER A 50 -25.83 -5.85 10.80
N THR A 51 -25.28 -7.02 11.11
CA THR A 51 -26.02 -8.28 11.28
C THR A 51 -26.83 -8.30 12.58
N GLY A 52 -27.58 -9.37 12.83
CA GLY A 52 -28.29 -9.57 14.10
C GLY A 52 -27.39 -9.60 15.35
N SER A 53 -26.09 -9.87 15.15
CA SER A 53 -25.07 -9.85 16.21
C SER A 53 -24.29 -8.52 16.26
N GLY A 54 -24.72 -7.48 15.54
CA GLY A 54 -24.04 -6.18 15.50
C GLY A 54 -22.81 -6.10 14.60
N ASN A 55 -22.28 -7.24 14.14
CA ASN A 55 -21.11 -7.28 13.25
C ASN A 55 -21.42 -6.71 11.87
N TYR A 56 -20.47 -5.99 11.27
CA TYR A 56 -20.54 -5.51 9.89
C TYR A 56 -19.21 -5.75 9.15
N ASN A 57 -19.29 -5.82 7.82
CA ASN A 57 -18.13 -5.95 6.95
C ASN A 57 -18.37 -5.15 5.68
N ILE A 58 -17.44 -4.25 5.34
CA ILE A 58 -17.37 -3.53 4.08
C ILE A 58 -16.16 -4.07 3.32
N PRO A 59 -16.35 -5.09 2.46
CA PRO A 59 -15.26 -5.64 1.67
C PRO A 59 -14.96 -4.76 0.46
N GLN A 60 -13.84 -5.02 -0.21
CA GLN A 60 -13.53 -4.45 -1.52
C GLN A 60 -13.40 -2.91 -1.52
N LEU A 61 -12.77 -2.35 -0.49
CA LEU A 61 -12.42 -0.93 -0.42
C LEU A 61 -11.02 -0.69 -1.00
N PRO A 62 -10.87 0.21 -2.00
CA PRO A 62 -9.55 0.68 -2.40
C PRO A 62 -8.75 1.22 -1.21
N PRO A 63 -7.42 1.06 -1.16
CA PRO A 63 -6.59 1.64 -0.12
C PRO A 63 -6.73 3.18 -0.07
N GLY A 64 -6.80 3.73 1.14
CA GLY A 64 -6.98 5.16 1.35
C GLY A 64 -7.62 5.51 2.68
N THR A 65 -7.88 6.79 2.90
CA THR A 65 -8.53 7.29 4.12
C THR A 65 -10.03 7.47 3.89
N TYR A 66 -10.83 6.89 4.77
CA TYR A 66 -12.29 6.87 4.70
C TYR A 66 -12.92 7.62 5.88
N ARG A 67 -14.10 8.19 5.62
CA ARG A 67 -15.08 8.60 6.62
C ARG A 67 -16.14 7.52 6.73
N VAL A 68 -16.32 6.95 7.90
CA VAL A 68 -17.33 5.91 8.17
C VAL A 68 -18.51 6.53 8.90
N GLU A 69 -19.70 6.41 8.35
CA GLU A 69 -20.95 6.94 8.87
C GLU A 69 -21.86 5.79 9.31
N VAL A 70 -22.46 5.88 10.50
CA VAL A 70 -23.41 4.89 11.00
C VAL A 70 -24.75 5.53 11.32
N GLU A 71 -25.83 4.94 10.81
CA GLU A 71 -27.19 5.38 10.99
C GLU A 71 -28.07 4.23 11.51
N ALA A 72 -28.75 4.46 12.62
CA ALA A 72 -29.69 3.51 13.23
C ALA A 72 -30.87 4.26 13.86
N ALA A 73 -32.07 3.69 13.80
CA ALA A 73 -33.25 4.32 14.39
C ALA A 73 -33.12 4.37 15.92
N GLY A 74 -33.40 5.54 16.51
CA GLY A 74 -33.24 5.76 17.95
C GLY A 74 -31.82 6.11 18.41
N PHE A 75 -30.89 6.26 17.47
CA PHE A 75 -29.51 6.68 17.74
C PHE A 75 -29.16 7.95 16.97
N LYS A 76 -28.18 8.69 17.51
CA LYS A 76 -27.52 9.79 16.80
C LYS A 76 -26.71 9.24 15.62
N LYS A 77 -26.60 10.02 14.54
CA LYS A 77 -25.70 9.67 13.44
C LYS A 77 -24.26 9.72 13.95
N LEU A 78 -23.54 8.61 13.86
CA LEU A 78 -22.12 8.55 14.19
C LEU A 78 -21.31 8.79 12.92
N VAL A 79 -20.29 9.65 13.02
CA VAL A 79 -19.32 9.87 11.96
C VAL A 79 -17.92 9.66 12.51
N ARG A 80 -17.20 8.72 11.90
CA ARG A 80 -15.82 8.40 12.22
C ARG A 80 -14.94 8.89 11.07
N GLU A 81 -14.11 9.88 11.35
CA GLU A 81 -13.17 10.43 10.36
C GLU A 81 -11.84 9.66 10.38
N ASN A 82 -11.05 9.82 9.32
CA ASN A 82 -9.67 9.37 9.24
C ASN A 82 -9.45 7.85 9.43
N VAL A 83 -10.35 7.02 8.92
CA VAL A 83 -10.20 5.56 8.95
C VAL A 83 -9.29 5.13 7.80
N VAL A 84 -8.07 4.67 8.11
CA VAL A 84 -7.10 4.23 7.09
C VAL A 84 -7.37 2.77 6.71
N VAL A 85 -7.54 2.54 5.41
CA VAL A 85 -7.64 1.22 4.79
C VAL A 85 -6.36 0.96 4.01
N GLU A 86 -5.66 -0.12 4.37
CA GLU A 86 -4.40 -0.55 3.76
C GLU A 86 -4.62 -1.68 2.74
N VAL A 87 -3.62 -1.93 1.89
CA VAL A 87 -3.67 -2.95 0.82
C VAL A 87 -3.91 -4.34 1.38
N SER A 88 -4.94 -5.02 0.86
CA SER A 88 -5.37 -6.36 1.32
C SER A 88 -5.54 -6.47 2.85
N GLY A 89 -5.65 -5.34 3.54
CA GLY A 89 -5.73 -5.27 4.99
C GLY A 89 -7.17 -5.37 5.48
N VAL A 90 -7.31 -5.84 6.71
CA VAL A 90 -8.56 -5.71 7.47
C VAL A 90 -8.36 -4.62 8.51
N THR A 91 -9.12 -3.54 8.39
CA THR A 91 -9.13 -2.44 9.35
C THR A 91 -10.21 -2.71 10.41
N PRO A 92 -9.85 -3.14 11.63
CA PRO A 92 -10.80 -3.34 12.71
C PRO A 92 -11.32 -1.98 13.21
N LEU A 93 -12.64 -1.83 13.26
CA LEU A 93 -13.31 -0.60 13.66
C LEU A 93 -14.63 -0.90 14.37
N ASP A 94 -14.57 -1.00 15.70
CA ASP A 94 -15.77 -1.02 16.53
C ASP A 94 -16.35 0.39 16.66
N LEU A 95 -17.68 0.49 16.58
CA LEU A 95 -18.40 1.77 16.49
C LEU A 95 -19.46 1.83 17.59
N THR A 96 -19.30 2.77 18.52
CA THR A 96 -20.26 2.98 19.62
C THR A 96 -21.21 4.14 19.30
N MET A 97 -22.50 3.86 19.22
CA MET A 97 -23.56 4.84 18.95
C MET A 97 -24.17 5.37 20.25
N GLU A 98 -24.46 6.67 20.27
CA GLU A 98 -25.20 7.30 21.35
C GLU A 98 -26.70 7.31 21.05
N VAL A 99 -27.53 7.06 22.07
CA VAL A 99 -28.99 7.14 21.96
C VAL A 99 -29.40 8.60 21.69
N GLY A 100 -30.29 8.81 20.72
CA GLY A 100 -30.73 10.15 20.33
C GLY A 100 -31.50 10.17 19.02
N GLN A 101 -31.74 11.37 18.48
CA GLN A 101 -32.38 11.53 17.17
C GLN A 101 -31.33 11.50 16.06
N LEU A 102 -31.69 10.95 14.89
CA LEU A 102 -30.82 10.87 13.71
C LEU A 102 -30.36 12.25 13.21
N SER A 103 -31.14 13.31 13.49
CA SER A 103 -30.78 14.70 13.19
C SER A 103 -29.59 15.22 14.00
N GLU A 104 -29.23 14.54 15.09
CA GLU A 104 -28.05 14.84 15.89
C GLU A 104 -26.86 13.99 15.39
N GLN A 105 -25.70 14.62 15.25
CA GLN A 105 -24.48 14.00 14.74
C GLN A 105 -23.37 14.03 15.81
N VAL A 106 -22.66 12.90 15.94
CA VAL A 106 -21.45 12.78 16.75
C VAL A 106 -20.28 12.48 15.82
N THR A 107 -19.29 13.38 15.77
CA THR A 107 -18.08 13.21 14.96
C THR A 107 -16.90 12.85 15.85
N VAL A 108 -16.28 11.69 15.61
CA VAL A 108 -15.14 11.20 16.38
C VAL A 108 -13.87 11.26 15.52
N THR A 109 -12.95 12.15 15.87
CA THR A 109 -11.71 12.43 15.11
C THR A 109 -10.45 11.71 15.60
N ALA A 110 -10.53 10.93 16.68
CA ALA A 110 -9.37 10.18 17.19
C ALA A 110 -8.88 9.15 16.16
N GLU A 111 -7.58 8.94 15.96
CA GLU A 111 -7.10 7.88 15.04
C GLU A 111 -7.59 6.49 15.50
N ALA A 112 -7.96 5.61 14.56
CA ALA A 112 -8.23 4.21 14.89
C ALA A 112 -6.89 3.52 15.28
N PRO A 113 -6.86 2.65 16.30
CA PRO A 113 -5.62 1.97 16.66
C PRO A 113 -5.13 1.11 15.49
N MET A 114 -3.88 1.32 15.04
CA MET A 114 -3.22 0.60 13.93
C MET A 114 -2.92 -0.89 14.24
N LEU A 115 -3.60 -1.50 15.21
CA LEU A 115 -3.29 -2.86 15.63
C LEU A 115 -4.05 -3.86 14.74
N LYS A 116 -3.34 -4.50 13.81
CA LYS A 116 -3.83 -5.64 13.02
C LYS A 116 -3.96 -6.88 13.94
N SER A 117 -5.11 -7.08 14.57
CA SER A 117 -5.36 -8.24 15.47
C SER A 117 -6.05 -9.44 14.81
N GLU A 118 -6.47 -9.31 13.55
CA GLU A 118 -7.29 -10.33 12.85
C GLU A 118 -6.51 -11.21 11.86
N THR A 119 -5.27 -10.86 11.50
CA THR A 119 -4.42 -11.64 10.61
C THR A 119 -3.13 -12.06 11.31
N SER A 120 -2.59 -13.22 10.96
CA SER A 120 -1.28 -13.70 11.46
C SER A 120 -0.12 -13.25 10.57
N GLU A 121 -0.37 -12.32 9.64
CA GLU A 121 0.58 -11.87 8.63
C GLU A 121 1.59 -10.86 9.21
N LEU A 122 2.86 -11.02 8.87
CA LEU A 122 3.90 -10.03 9.17
C LEU A 122 4.21 -9.23 7.91
N SER A 123 3.60 -8.04 7.81
CA SER A 123 3.84 -7.06 6.75
C SER A 123 4.63 -5.87 7.26
N VAL A 124 5.40 -5.26 6.36
CA VAL A 124 6.01 -3.94 6.56
C VAL A 124 5.52 -3.03 5.45
N ASP A 125 4.92 -1.91 5.84
CA ASP A 125 4.30 -0.97 4.91
C ASP A 125 5.15 0.32 4.84
N VAL A 126 5.54 0.71 3.63
CA VAL A 126 6.31 1.93 3.35
C VAL A 126 5.38 2.98 2.73
N ASN A 127 5.20 4.06 3.48
CA ASN A 127 4.29 5.15 3.12
C ASN A 127 4.91 6.10 2.05
N PRO A 128 4.08 6.74 1.18
CA PRO A 128 4.47 7.81 0.26
C PRO A 128 5.37 8.89 0.87
N LYS A 129 5.22 9.17 2.16
CA LYS A 129 6.08 10.12 2.86
C LYS A 129 7.54 9.68 2.87
N ALA A 130 7.82 8.40 3.06
CA ALA A 130 9.17 7.85 3.00
C ALA A 130 9.78 8.07 1.60
N TYR A 131 8.98 7.89 0.54
CA TYR A 131 9.39 8.16 -0.85
C TYR A 131 9.78 9.61 -1.12
N ASN A 132 9.22 10.57 -0.39
CA ASN A 132 9.52 12.00 -0.55
C ASN A 132 10.63 12.49 0.40
N ASP A 133 10.69 11.95 1.61
CA ASP A 133 11.57 12.46 2.67
C ASP A 133 12.94 11.79 2.67
N LEU A 134 13.05 10.55 2.18
CA LEU A 134 14.31 9.82 2.19
C LEU A 134 15.12 10.13 0.94
N PRO A 135 16.42 10.42 1.10
CA PRO A 135 17.30 10.65 -0.04
C PRO A 135 17.45 9.35 -0.82
N LEU A 136 16.82 9.29 -1.99
CA LEU A 136 17.13 8.28 -2.98
C LEU A 136 18.43 8.68 -3.66
N THR A 137 19.43 7.82 -3.58
CA THR A 137 20.66 8.00 -4.35
C THR A 137 20.33 7.76 -5.81
N SER A 138 20.61 8.70 -6.71
CA SER A 138 20.67 8.42 -8.14
C SER A 138 21.97 7.66 -8.43
N ALA A 139 22.05 6.39 -8.03
CA ALA A 139 23.19 5.56 -8.43
C ALA A 139 22.99 5.10 -9.87
N ALA A 140 24.07 5.11 -10.66
CA ALA A 140 24.00 4.76 -12.07
C ALA A 140 23.53 3.32 -12.28
N GLY A 141 22.47 3.20 -13.08
CA GLY A 141 22.01 1.95 -13.67
C GLY A 141 20.84 1.29 -12.93
N PHE A 142 20.46 0.12 -13.43
CA PHE A 142 19.38 -0.75 -12.90
C PHE A 142 19.60 -1.21 -11.44
N VAL A 143 20.70 -0.81 -10.82
CA VAL A 143 21.18 -1.16 -9.48
C VAL A 143 21.35 0.14 -8.72
N GLY A 144 20.28 0.63 -8.09
CA GLY A 144 20.31 1.82 -7.23
C GLY A 144 19.93 3.15 -7.87
N GLY A 145 19.23 3.15 -9.02
CA GLY A 145 18.51 4.33 -9.49
C GLY A 145 17.33 4.69 -8.57
N ARG A 146 16.63 5.79 -8.88
CA ARG A 146 15.44 6.25 -8.15
C ARG A 146 14.21 5.37 -8.47
N GLY A 147 14.32 4.08 -8.17
CA GLY A 147 13.26 3.10 -8.29
C GLY A 147 12.49 2.93 -6.98
N PRO A 148 11.20 2.57 -7.04
CA PRO A 148 10.39 2.30 -5.85
C PRO A 148 10.91 1.12 -5.02
N GLU A 149 11.66 0.23 -5.67
CA GLU A 149 12.31 -0.94 -5.09
C GLU A 149 13.41 -0.62 -4.06
N ALA A 150 14.07 0.54 -4.16
CA ALA A 150 15.14 0.91 -3.23
C ALA A 150 14.66 1.00 -1.76
N PHE A 151 13.34 1.12 -1.56
CA PHE A 151 12.72 1.23 -0.24
C PHE A 151 12.52 -0.10 0.46
N ILE A 152 12.69 -1.24 -0.24
CA ILE A 152 12.57 -2.56 0.35
C ILE A 152 13.54 -2.76 1.54
N PHE A 153 14.68 -2.06 1.53
CA PHE A 153 15.68 -2.10 2.62
C PHE A 153 15.27 -1.36 3.90
N LEU A 154 14.15 -0.62 3.88
CA LEU A 154 13.55 -0.11 5.12
C LEU A 154 12.84 -1.21 5.89
N SER A 155 12.53 -2.32 5.24
CA SER A 155 11.87 -3.46 5.87
C SER A 155 12.87 -4.28 6.67
N PRO A 156 12.59 -4.55 7.96
CA PRO A 156 13.42 -5.45 8.75
C PRO A 156 13.58 -6.83 8.12
N GLY A 157 14.80 -7.38 8.19
CA GLY A 157 15.11 -8.69 7.63
C GLY A 157 15.43 -8.69 6.13
N VAL A 158 15.37 -7.53 5.46
CA VAL A 158 15.79 -7.40 4.06
C VAL A 158 17.25 -6.96 3.99
N THR A 159 18.05 -7.68 3.19
CA THR A 159 19.47 -7.36 2.98
C THR A 159 19.80 -7.36 1.49
N PRO A 160 20.61 -6.40 1.00
CA PRO A 160 21.11 -6.44 -0.37
C PRO A 160 22.05 -7.62 -0.55
N GLY A 161 21.99 -8.25 -1.72
CA GLY A 161 22.93 -9.29 -2.14
C GLY A 161 24.25 -8.70 -2.60
N ILE A 162 25.17 -9.58 -2.97
CA ILE A 162 26.50 -9.19 -3.46
C ILE A 162 26.54 -9.46 -4.97
N HIS A 163 25.82 -8.65 -5.75
CA HIS A 163 25.99 -8.63 -7.20
C HIS A 163 27.04 -7.58 -7.60
N ALA A 164 27.78 -7.89 -8.66
CA ALA A 164 28.77 -7.08 -9.39
C ALA A 164 29.30 -5.79 -8.69
N GLY A 165 30.03 -5.95 -7.57
CA GLY A 165 30.75 -4.83 -6.92
C GLY A 165 30.29 -4.47 -5.51
N GLY A 166 29.28 -5.14 -4.96
CA GLY A 166 28.92 -5.03 -3.53
C GLY A 166 28.29 -3.69 -3.16
N SER A 167 27.43 -3.15 -4.04
CA SER A 167 26.70 -1.93 -3.72
C SER A 167 25.71 -2.19 -2.57
N PRO A 168 25.70 -1.38 -1.51
CA PRO A 168 24.73 -1.51 -0.42
C PRO A 168 23.29 -1.14 -0.85
N THR A 169 23.08 -0.76 -2.11
CA THR A 169 21.78 -0.41 -2.70
C THR A 169 21.38 -1.38 -3.82
N ASP A 170 21.96 -2.57 -3.86
CA ASP A 170 21.66 -3.55 -4.91
C ASP A 170 20.29 -4.21 -4.69
N THR A 171 19.32 -3.71 -5.43
CA THR A 171 17.93 -4.17 -5.42
C THR A 171 17.71 -5.45 -6.22
N PHE A 172 18.56 -5.77 -7.19
CA PHE A 172 18.40 -6.94 -8.06
C PHE A 172 18.59 -8.24 -7.28
N ASP A 173 19.53 -8.23 -6.32
CA ASP A 173 19.90 -9.40 -5.53
C ASP A 173 19.40 -9.31 -4.08
N SER A 174 18.21 -8.75 -3.85
CA SER A 174 17.69 -8.61 -2.48
C SER A 174 17.29 -9.95 -1.84
N HIS A 175 17.61 -10.12 -0.55
CA HIS A 175 17.25 -11.28 0.26
C HIS A 175 16.29 -10.86 1.38
N ILE A 176 15.22 -11.63 1.59
CA ILE A 176 14.25 -11.39 2.67
C ILE A 176 14.37 -12.56 3.66
N ASN A 177 14.73 -12.27 4.91
CA ASN A 177 14.91 -13.28 5.96
C ASN A 177 15.86 -14.43 5.56
N GLY A 178 16.86 -14.15 4.72
CA GLY A 178 17.82 -15.15 4.22
C GLY A 178 17.30 -16.02 3.07
N SER A 179 16.22 -15.62 2.41
CA SER A 179 15.72 -16.30 1.21
C SER A 179 16.76 -16.35 0.09
N PRO A 180 16.67 -17.31 -0.84
CA PRO A 180 17.46 -17.26 -2.07
C PRO A 180 17.22 -15.96 -2.86
N SER A 181 18.21 -15.54 -3.62
CA SER A 181 18.07 -14.47 -4.62
C SER A 181 16.93 -14.78 -5.59
N LEU A 182 16.25 -13.74 -6.11
CA LEU A 182 15.25 -13.91 -7.18
C LEU A 182 14.11 -14.88 -6.80
N SER A 183 13.78 -14.96 -5.51
CA SER A 183 12.74 -15.86 -5.00
C SER A 183 11.52 -15.13 -4.45
N LYS A 184 11.51 -13.79 -4.50
CA LYS A 184 10.37 -12.98 -4.08
C LYS A 184 9.35 -12.83 -5.20
N GLU A 185 8.10 -12.69 -4.82
CA GLU A 185 7.02 -12.31 -5.73
C GLU A 185 6.88 -10.79 -5.68
N MET A 186 6.71 -10.17 -6.84
CA MET A 186 6.46 -8.73 -6.97
C MET A 186 5.12 -8.52 -7.66
N GLN A 187 4.28 -7.67 -7.08
CA GLN A 187 2.95 -7.35 -7.59
C GLN A 187 2.77 -5.85 -7.72
N VAL A 188 2.12 -5.42 -8.80
CA VAL A 188 1.76 -4.02 -9.05
C VAL A 188 0.27 -3.97 -9.33
N ASP A 189 -0.47 -3.22 -8.54
CA ASP A 189 -1.93 -3.22 -8.57
C ASP A 189 -2.52 -4.66 -8.67
N GLY A 190 -1.91 -5.59 -7.92
CA GLY A 190 -2.38 -6.96 -7.72
C GLY A 190 -2.02 -7.88 -8.86
N MET A 191 -1.37 -7.35 -9.89
CA MET A 191 -0.84 -8.10 -11.00
C MET A 191 0.59 -8.50 -10.71
N SER A 192 0.85 -9.81 -10.80
CA SER A 192 2.21 -10.32 -10.77
C SER A 192 3.04 -9.69 -11.89
N THR A 193 4.20 -9.14 -11.55
CA THR A 193 5.19 -8.67 -12.52
C THR A 193 6.20 -9.76 -12.89
N GLN A 194 6.00 -11.00 -12.44
CA GLN A 194 6.95 -12.08 -12.67
C GLN A 194 7.04 -12.44 -14.15
N ILE A 195 8.27 -12.47 -14.66
CA ILE A 195 8.59 -12.99 -15.99
C ILE A 195 9.13 -14.42 -15.88
N ALA A 196 8.87 -15.24 -16.90
CA ALA A 196 9.25 -16.66 -16.88
C ALA A 196 10.78 -16.89 -16.86
N GLU A 197 11.56 -15.87 -17.22
CA GLU A 197 13.02 -15.94 -17.29
C GLU A 197 13.68 -15.69 -15.92
N VAL A 198 13.15 -14.73 -15.14
CA VAL A 198 13.71 -14.28 -13.86
C VAL A 198 12.57 -13.93 -12.91
N GLN A 199 12.50 -14.63 -11.79
CA GLN A 199 11.55 -14.34 -10.72
C GLN A 199 12.04 -13.18 -9.85
N GLY A 200 11.13 -12.34 -9.35
CA GLY A 200 11.47 -11.21 -8.49
C GLY A 200 12.43 -10.18 -9.11
N ASP A 201 12.38 -9.99 -10.43
CA ASP A 201 13.22 -9.03 -11.15
C ASP A 201 12.66 -7.60 -11.01
N PRO A 202 13.35 -6.68 -10.30
CA PRO A 202 12.84 -5.33 -10.12
C PRO A 202 12.98 -4.44 -11.36
N ARG A 203 13.65 -4.89 -12.42
CA ARG A 203 13.85 -4.09 -13.64
C ARG A 203 12.56 -3.86 -14.42
N ASP A 204 11.55 -4.70 -14.19
CA ASP A 204 10.23 -4.56 -14.81
C ASP A 204 9.34 -3.53 -14.09
N LEU A 205 9.77 -3.01 -12.93
CA LEU A 205 9.12 -1.88 -12.26
C LEU A 205 9.53 -0.56 -12.94
N THR A 206 8.73 -0.13 -13.91
CA THR A 206 9.02 1.05 -14.74
C THR A 206 8.39 2.36 -14.24
N PHE A 207 7.63 2.33 -13.14
CA PHE A 207 7.00 3.52 -12.58
C PHE A 207 7.92 4.23 -11.57
N PRO A 208 7.85 5.57 -11.49
CA PRO A 208 8.63 6.32 -10.53
C PRO A 208 8.09 6.14 -9.11
N PRO A 209 8.92 6.32 -8.07
CA PRO A 209 8.47 6.25 -6.66
C PRO A 209 7.35 7.25 -6.35
N ASP A 210 7.27 8.39 -7.06
CA ASP A 210 6.18 9.37 -6.88
C ASP A 210 4.80 8.82 -7.25
N ALA A 211 4.75 7.81 -8.11
CA ALA A 211 3.50 7.18 -8.52
C ALA A 211 2.99 6.19 -7.47
N VAL A 212 3.85 5.74 -6.54
CA VAL A 212 3.51 4.74 -5.53
C VAL A 212 2.69 5.37 -4.40
N GLN A 213 1.50 4.82 -4.16
CA GLN A 213 0.66 5.13 -3.02
C GLN A 213 1.05 4.30 -1.80
N GLU A 214 1.52 3.07 -1.98
CA GLU A 214 1.93 2.20 -0.88
C GLU A 214 2.82 1.09 -1.42
N MET A 215 3.85 0.72 -0.64
CA MET A 215 4.58 -0.52 -0.84
C MET A 215 4.46 -1.36 0.41
N SER A 216 3.99 -2.59 0.28
CA SER A 216 3.87 -3.54 1.38
C SER A 216 4.75 -4.75 1.12
N LEU A 217 5.49 -5.19 2.13
CA LEU A 217 6.29 -6.40 2.08
C LEU A 217 5.80 -7.42 3.11
N MET A 218 5.20 -8.52 2.65
CA MET A 218 4.89 -9.67 3.51
C MET A 218 6.08 -10.61 3.56
N THR A 219 6.59 -10.83 4.76
CA THR A 219 7.82 -11.60 4.98
C THR A 219 7.59 -12.98 5.60
N SER A 220 6.42 -13.21 6.22
CA SER A 220 6.05 -14.50 6.80
C SER A 220 4.54 -14.67 6.93
N SER A 221 4.09 -15.92 7.09
CA SER A 221 2.68 -16.30 7.31
C SER A 221 1.70 -15.74 6.27
N TYR A 222 2.16 -15.58 5.02
CA TYR A 222 1.31 -15.13 3.91
C TYR A 222 0.29 -16.21 3.50
N PRO A 223 -0.91 -15.82 3.03
CA PRO A 223 -1.97 -16.77 2.66
C PRO A 223 -1.56 -17.71 1.52
N ALA A 224 -2.13 -18.92 1.51
CA ALA A 224 -1.83 -19.96 0.50
C ALA A 224 -2.25 -19.59 -0.94
N GLU A 225 -2.96 -18.48 -1.14
CA GLU A 225 -3.27 -17.94 -2.47
C GLU A 225 -2.02 -17.42 -3.20
N PHE A 226 -0.94 -17.15 -2.45
CA PHE A 226 0.36 -16.80 -3.00
C PHE A 226 1.26 -18.04 -3.06
N GLY A 227 1.45 -18.57 -4.28
CA GLY A 227 2.20 -19.82 -4.50
C GLY A 227 3.59 -19.65 -5.11
N ASN A 228 3.91 -18.50 -5.71
CA ASN A 228 5.14 -18.27 -6.47
C ASN A 228 6.16 -17.42 -5.69
N THR A 229 6.34 -17.70 -4.40
CA THR A 229 7.30 -16.97 -3.55
C THR A 229 8.04 -17.91 -2.59
N GLY A 230 9.36 -17.71 -2.48
CA GLY A 230 10.26 -18.36 -1.53
C GLY A 230 10.93 -17.39 -0.55
N GLY A 231 10.74 -16.07 -0.71
CA GLY A 231 11.31 -15.05 0.18
C GLY A 231 10.32 -14.06 0.77
N GLY A 232 9.18 -13.86 0.13
CA GLY A 232 8.19 -12.86 0.53
C GLY A 232 7.44 -12.29 -0.67
N ILE A 233 6.39 -11.53 -0.38
CA ILE A 233 5.55 -10.92 -1.41
C ILE A 233 5.65 -9.41 -1.24
N GLU A 234 6.17 -8.79 -2.27
CA GLU A 234 6.26 -7.35 -2.39
C GLU A 234 5.09 -6.87 -3.25
N ARG A 235 4.33 -5.90 -2.75
CA ARG A 235 3.22 -5.30 -3.49
C ARG A 235 3.40 -3.79 -3.56
N TYR A 236 3.10 -3.27 -4.73
CA TYR A 236 3.05 -1.85 -5.03
C TYR A 236 1.64 -1.48 -5.43
N VAL A 237 1.08 -0.46 -4.77
CA VAL A 237 -0.18 0.16 -5.19
C VAL A 237 0.11 1.52 -5.74
N ILE A 238 -0.41 1.80 -6.93
CA ILE A 238 -0.25 3.08 -7.62
C ILE A 238 -1.33 4.06 -7.15
N LYS A 239 -0.98 5.35 -7.06
CA LYS A 239 -1.90 6.42 -6.68
C LYS A 239 -3.10 6.46 -7.64
N SER A 240 -4.30 6.33 -7.08
CA SER A 240 -5.54 6.53 -7.81
C SER A 240 -5.84 8.01 -8.07
N GLY A 241 -6.66 8.29 -9.09
CA GLY A 241 -7.15 9.63 -9.37
C GLY A 241 -8.05 10.16 -8.24
N THR A 242 -8.05 11.48 -8.04
CA THR A 242 -8.92 12.15 -7.05
C THR A 242 -9.87 13.14 -7.74
N ASN A 243 -10.84 13.68 -7.01
CA ASN A 243 -11.82 14.64 -7.55
C ASN A 243 -11.23 15.97 -8.03
N SER A 244 -9.94 16.22 -7.82
CA SER A 244 -9.23 17.41 -8.27
C SER A 244 -8.06 17.00 -9.16
N PHE A 245 -7.66 17.88 -10.09
CA PHE A 245 -6.41 17.68 -10.80
C PHE A 245 -5.23 17.90 -9.85
N HIS A 246 -4.30 16.96 -9.85
CA HIS A 246 -3.04 17.06 -9.11
C HIS A 246 -1.93 16.37 -9.90
N GLY A 247 -0.70 16.71 -9.54
CA GLY A 247 0.47 16.13 -10.17
C GLY A 247 1.72 16.78 -9.62
N ASN A 248 2.85 16.23 -9.99
CA ASN A 248 4.15 16.79 -9.67
C ASN A 248 5.06 16.72 -10.90
N LEU A 249 6.02 17.63 -10.96
CA LEU A 249 7.15 17.58 -11.88
C LEU A 249 8.42 17.54 -11.04
N TYR A 250 9.38 16.73 -11.45
CA TYR A 250 10.65 16.59 -10.76
C TYR A 250 11.81 16.56 -11.76
N GLU A 251 12.97 17.02 -11.27
CA GLU A 251 14.25 17.01 -11.97
C GLU A 251 15.34 16.78 -10.93
N PHE A 252 16.14 15.74 -11.13
CA PHE A 252 17.28 15.38 -10.29
C PHE A 252 18.55 15.41 -11.13
N LEU A 253 19.44 16.34 -10.80
CA LEU A 253 20.74 16.49 -11.43
C LEU A 253 21.81 15.84 -10.57
N ARG A 254 22.57 14.90 -11.13
CA ARG A 254 23.84 14.45 -10.58
C ARG A 254 24.97 14.87 -11.51
N ASN A 255 25.92 15.63 -10.99
CA ASN A 255 27.04 16.11 -11.78
C ASN A 255 28.32 16.07 -10.97
N THR A 256 29.40 15.58 -11.58
CA THR A 256 30.77 15.67 -11.04
C THR A 256 31.19 17.00 -10.46
N ALA A 257 30.62 18.11 -10.93
CA ALA A 257 30.90 19.44 -10.42
C ALA A 257 30.53 19.58 -8.93
N PHE A 258 29.61 18.74 -8.45
CA PHE A 258 29.14 18.71 -7.06
C PHE A 258 29.71 17.51 -6.26
N ASP A 259 30.41 16.58 -6.92
CA ASP A 259 30.93 15.37 -6.29
C ASP A 259 32.29 15.58 -5.62
N ALA A 260 32.48 14.97 -4.46
CA ALA A 260 33.79 14.87 -3.81
C ALA A 260 34.50 13.57 -4.21
N ARG A 261 35.83 13.60 -4.32
CA ARG A 261 36.62 12.38 -4.50
C ARG A 261 36.73 11.61 -3.18
N GLY A 262 36.63 10.29 -3.24
CA GLY A 262 36.98 9.42 -2.10
C GLY A 262 38.46 9.60 -1.70
N PHE A 263 38.78 9.33 -0.44
CA PHE A 263 40.12 9.54 0.13
C PHE A 263 41.24 8.91 -0.70
N PHE A 264 41.02 7.69 -1.21
CA PHE A 264 41.97 6.92 -2.00
C PHE A 264 41.92 7.18 -3.52
N ASN A 265 40.94 7.96 -4.00
CA ASN A 265 40.76 8.22 -5.43
C ASN A 265 41.63 9.38 -5.90
N LYS A 266 42.29 9.19 -7.06
CA LYS A 266 43.18 10.20 -7.67
C LYS A 266 42.43 11.37 -8.30
N SER A 267 41.19 11.16 -8.72
CA SER A 267 40.31 12.17 -9.30
C SER A 267 38.86 11.88 -8.92
N VAL A 268 37.99 12.89 -9.10
CA VAL A 268 36.54 12.68 -9.06
C VAL A 268 36.17 11.83 -10.28
N ALA A 269 35.37 10.78 -10.09
CA ALA A 269 34.89 9.94 -11.19
C ALA A 269 33.87 10.73 -12.03
N VAL A 270 33.85 10.51 -13.34
CA VAL A 270 32.89 11.19 -14.22
C VAL A 270 31.51 10.56 -14.07
N HIS A 271 30.57 11.33 -13.52
CA HIS A 271 29.16 10.98 -13.37
C HIS A 271 28.29 12.20 -13.73
N HIS A 272 27.56 12.11 -14.83
CA HIS A 272 26.60 13.13 -15.29
C HIS A 272 25.27 12.44 -15.57
N GLU A 273 24.24 12.83 -14.85
CA GLU A 273 22.91 12.22 -14.91
C GLU A 273 21.85 13.28 -14.68
N ASN A 274 20.79 13.24 -15.50
CA ASN A 274 19.61 14.07 -15.35
C ASN A 274 18.42 13.13 -15.34
N GLU A 275 17.68 13.12 -14.24
CA GLU A 275 16.50 12.30 -14.08
C GLU A 275 15.28 13.19 -13.88
N PHE A 276 14.41 13.22 -14.87
CA PHE A 276 13.23 14.07 -14.88
C PHE A 276 11.97 13.30 -15.18
N GLY A 277 10.85 13.81 -14.70
CA GLY A 277 9.57 13.20 -14.94
C GLY A 277 8.46 13.92 -14.19
N GLY A 278 7.30 13.28 -14.15
CA GLY A 278 6.17 13.81 -13.42
C GLY A 278 5.02 12.83 -13.35
N THR A 279 4.12 13.11 -12.42
CA THR A 279 2.85 12.40 -12.29
C THR A 279 1.70 13.36 -12.57
N PHE A 280 0.60 12.83 -13.09
CA PHE A 280 -0.63 13.56 -13.30
C PHE A 280 -1.81 12.66 -12.94
N GLY A 281 -2.69 13.17 -12.09
CA GLY A 281 -3.92 12.53 -11.65
C GLY A 281 -5.08 13.51 -11.72
N GLY A 282 -6.28 12.97 -11.90
CA GLY A 282 -7.49 13.76 -11.99
C GLY A 282 -8.74 12.93 -11.66
N PRO A 283 -9.93 13.51 -11.89
CA PRO A 283 -11.20 12.86 -11.58
C PRO A 283 -11.36 11.51 -12.30
N VAL A 284 -11.86 10.52 -11.58
CA VAL A 284 -12.18 9.16 -12.07
C VAL A 284 -13.66 9.04 -12.38
#